data_AF-A0A6G7ZUT5-F1
#
_entry.id   AF-A0A6G7ZUT5-F1
#
_cell.length_a   1.000
_cell.length_b   1.000
_cell.length_c   1.000
_cell.angle_alpha   90.00
_cell.angle_beta   90.00
_cell.angle_gamma   90.00
#
_symmetry.space_group_name_H-M   'P 1'
#
loop_
_entity.id
_entity.type
_entity.pdbx_description
1 polymer ?
#
loop_
_entity_poly.entity_id
_entity_poly.type
_entity_poly.pdbx_seq_one_letter_code
_entity_poly.pdbx_strand_id
1 'polypeptide(L)'
;MEAGLLAEYCSGQFNEKQLDDIPKFIRRLLPSAIVRNAVPFLGKQVSSTRPIGAILNHLALRMPTQGAQFWGELAGFTWYDWQLSRLVDRKKPRVVIGYEMACLQSFRTAKRLGIECVLDAAACHHALQDRRVPNRRASTSRVGRLIRERKDAELALADLLICPSLLSAQSYLDAGVAPERIVINSLGVSQTKFADAACRQRGGKSVLCLSRMPVWLRARILSKTLYVRCR
;
A
#
# COMPACT_ATOMS: atom_id res chain seq x y z
N MET A 1 9.34 -11.18 -21.64
CA MET A 1 9.15 -9.81 -21.14
C MET A 1 10.53 -9.21 -20.99
N GLU A 2 10.99 -8.43 -21.97
CA GLU A 2 12.10 -7.51 -21.73
C GLU A 2 11.62 -6.57 -20.63
N ALA A 3 12.31 -6.56 -19.49
CA ALA A 3 12.05 -5.59 -18.45
C ALA A 3 12.27 -4.21 -19.10
N GLY A 4 11.19 -3.45 -19.30
CA GLY A 4 11.25 -2.15 -19.97
C GLY A 4 12.07 -1.11 -19.18
N LEU A 5 11.59 0.11 -19.05
CA LEU A 5 12.29 1.18 -18.31
C LEU A 5 12.54 0.89 -16.81
N LEU A 6 12.09 -0.26 -16.29
CA LEU A 6 12.21 -0.65 -14.89
C LEU A 6 13.54 -1.34 -14.61
N ALA A 7 14.48 -0.61 -14.02
CA ALA A 7 15.77 -1.15 -13.62
C ALA A 7 15.68 -2.09 -12.39
N GLU A 8 14.90 -1.71 -11.37
CA GLU A 8 14.76 -2.49 -10.14
C GLU A 8 13.41 -2.21 -9.46
N TYR A 9 12.73 -3.28 -9.07
CA TYR A 9 11.49 -3.30 -8.30
C TYR A 9 11.80 -3.74 -6.86
N CYS A 10 11.54 -2.86 -5.91
CA CYS A 10 11.73 -3.16 -4.50
C CYS A 10 10.38 -3.40 -3.82
N SER A 11 10.26 -4.49 -3.05
CA SER A 11 9.06 -4.77 -2.27
C SER A 11 9.39 -5.04 -0.80
N GLY A 12 8.54 -4.52 0.09
CA GLY A 12 8.57 -4.82 1.53
C GLY A 12 7.88 -6.15 1.87
N GLN A 13 7.33 -6.86 0.87
CA GLN A 13 6.73 -8.18 1.01
C GLN A 13 7.67 -9.27 0.52
N PHE A 14 7.40 -10.51 0.92
CA PHE A 14 8.04 -11.67 0.29
C PHE A 14 7.62 -11.78 -1.18
N ASN A 15 8.51 -12.28 -2.03
CA ASN A 15 8.10 -12.78 -3.34
C ASN A 15 7.76 -14.28 -3.26
N GLU A 16 7.00 -14.77 -4.25
CA GLU A 16 6.57 -16.17 -4.33
C GLU A 16 7.74 -17.15 -4.22
N LYS A 17 8.83 -16.90 -4.96
CA LYS A 17 10.03 -17.74 -4.95
C LYS A 17 10.69 -17.83 -3.57
N GLN A 18 10.81 -16.72 -2.86
CA GLN A 18 11.35 -16.70 -1.50
C GLN A 18 10.49 -17.50 -0.53
N LEU A 19 9.17 -17.49 -0.69
CA LEU A 19 8.30 -18.32 0.14
C LEU A 19 8.45 -19.82 -0.16
N ASP A 20 8.82 -20.18 -1.38
CA ASP A 20 9.10 -21.56 -1.76
C ASP A 20 10.47 -22.04 -1.27
N ASP A 21 11.44 -21.13 -1.18
CA ASP A 21 12.78 -21.40 -0.62
C ASP A 21 12.77 -21.53 0.92
N ILE A 22 11.73 -21.03 1.62
CA ILE A 22 11.62 -21.14 3.07
C ILE A 22 11.22 -22.57 3.48
N PRO A 23 11.94 -23.21 4.43
CA PRO A 23 11.58 -24.53 4.94
C PRO A 23 10.12 -24.60 5.40
N LYS A 24 9.42 -25.68 5.03
CA LYS A 24 7.98 -25.85 5.29
C LYS A 24 7.58 -25.59 6.75
N PHE A 25 8.41 -25.95 7.71
CA PHE A 25 8.13 -25.71 9.13
C PHE A 25 8.13 -24.22 9.51
N ILE A 26 9.04 -23.42 8.94
CA ILE A 26 9.07 -21.96 9.12
C ILE A 26 7.89 -21.32 8.38
N ARG A 27 7.60 -21.78 7.15
CA ARG A 27 6.46 -21.28 6.38
C ARG A 27 5.13 -21.49 7.10
N ARG A 28 4.99 -22.56 7.89
CA ARG A 28 3.81 -22.80 8.76
C ARG A 28 3.69 -21.81 9.92
N LEU A 29 4.80 -21.24 10.38
CA LEU A 29 4.81 -20.20 11.41
C LEU A 29 4.51 -18.81 10.82
N LEU A 30 4.69 -18.64 9.51
CA LEU A 30 4.36 -17.38 8.85
C LEU A 30 2.83 -17.16 8.85
N PRO A 31 2.39 -15.96 9.20
CA PRO A 31 0.99 -15.58 9.09
C PRO A 31 0.46 -15.78 7.68
N SER A 32 -0.74 -16.37 7.55
CA SER A 32 -1.39 -16.59 6.24
C SER A 32 -1.58 -15.30 5.44
N ALA A 33 -1.67 -14.14 6.12
CA ALA A 33 -1.69 -12.84 5.46
C ALA A 33 -0.38 -12.52 4.72
N ILE A 34 0.79 -12.87 5.28
CA ILE A 34 2.09 -12.66 4.64
C ILE A 34 2.22 -13.55 3.40
N VAL A 35 1.80 -14.81 3.50
CA VAL A 35 1.83 -15.75 2.37
C VAL A 35 0.89 -15.32 1.25
N ARG A 36 -0.32 -14.85 1.58
CA ARG A 36 -1.31 -14.40 0.57
C ARG A 36 -0.92 -13.10 -0.12
N ASN A 37 -0.15 -12.24 0.55
CA ASN A 37 0.29 -10.96 0.01
C ASN A 37 1.67 -11.04 -0.65
N ALA A 38 2.16 -12.25 -0.94
CA ALA A 38 3.40 -12.43 -1.66
C ALA A 38 3.31 -11.77 -3.04
N VAL A 39 4.36 -11.07 -3.43
CA VAL A 39 4.43 -10.45 -4.76
C VAL A 39 4.94 -11.46 -5.80
N PRO A 40 4.47 -11.37 -7.06
CA PRO A 40 5.01 -12.19 -8.15
C PRO A 40 6.53 -12.03 -8.26
N PHE A 41 7.22 -13.12 -8.57
CA PHE A 41 8.65 -13.08 -8.82
C PHE A 41 8.94 -12.53 -10.22
N LEU A 42 9.54 -11.33 -10.31
CA LEU A 42 9.84 -10.65 -11.57
C LEU A 42 11.24 -10.98 -12.14
N GLY A 43 11.95 -11.94 -11.55
CA GLY A 43 13.34 -12.28 -11.89
C GLY A 43 14.37 -11.69 -10.93
N LYS A 44 15.53 -12.35 -10.79
CA LYS A 44 16.58 -11.98 -9.82
C LYS A 44 17.23 -10.63 -10.11
N GLN A 45 17.27 -10.23 -11.38
CA GLN A 45 17.91 -8.98 -11.80
C GLN A 45 17.01 -7.76 -11.58
N VAL A 46 15.69 -7.96 -11.58
CA VAL A 46 14.69 -6.89 -11.57
C VAL A 46 14.00 -6.77 -10.21
N SER A 47 14.02 -7.79 -9.34
CA SER A 47 13.31 -7.73 -8.06
C SER A 47 14.20 -7.88 -6.84
N SER A 48 14.02 -6.98 -5.87
CA SER A 48 14.64 -7.03 -4.56
C SER A 48 13.57 -6.96 -3.48
N THR A 49 13.60 -7.88 -2.53
CA THR A 49 12.58 -7.96 -1.47
C THR A 49 13.23 -7.85 -0.10
N ARG A 50 12.61 -7.07 0.78
CA ARG A 50 13.09 -6.80 2.14
C ARG A 50 11.95 -6.99 3.13
N PRO A 51 11.55 -8.24 3.41
CA PRO A 51 10.28 -8.56 4.09
C PRO A 51 10.26 -8.28 5.59
N ILE A 52 11.39 -7.86 6.19
CA ILE A 52 11.51 -7.63 7.63
C ILE A 52 10.46 -6.63 8.12
N GLY A 53 10.21 -5.57 7.36
CA GLY A 53 9.17 -4.58 7.70
C GLY A 53 7.77 -5.20 7.76
N ALA A 54 7.42 -6.12 6.85
CA ALA A 54 6.14 -6.82 6.88
C ALA A 54 6.00 -7.77 8.07
N ILE A 55 7.09 -8.42 8.49
CA ILE A 55 7.10 -9.25 9.69
C ILE A 55 6.87 -8.38 10.94
N LEU A 56 7.60 -7.27 11.07
CA LEU A 56 7.46 -6.34 12.19
C LEU A 56 6.04 -5.77 12.28
N ASN A 57 5.48 -5.34 11.14
CA ASN A 57 4.10 -4.85 11.08
C ASN A 57 3.11 -5.93 11.51
N HIS A 58 3.29 -7.18 11.06
CA HIS A 58 2.39 -8.26 11.46
C HIS A 58 2.47 -8.57 12.97
N LEU A 59 3.68 -8.55 13.55
CA LEU A 59 3.84 -8.71 15.00
C LEU A 59 3.17 -7.57 15.76
N ALA A 60 3.31 -6.33 15.27
CA ALA A 60 2.69 -5.17 15.87
C ALA A 60 1.17 -5.21 15.86
N LEU A 61 0.55 -5.75 14.80
CA LEU A 61 -0.89 -5.95 14.72
C LEU A 61 -1.46 -6.92 15.78
N ARG A 62 -0.61 -7.72 16.43
CA ARG A 62 -1.01 -8.59 17.55
C ARG A 62 -0.99 -7.88 18.90
N MET A 63 -0.46 -6.67 18.96
CA MET A 63 -0.45 -5.90 20.21
C MET A 63 -1.87 -5.41 20.56
N PRO A 64 -2.23 -5.41 21.86
CA PRO A 64 -3.61 -5.14 22.30
C PRO A 64 -4.01 -3.67 22.16
N THR A 65 -3.05 -2.74 22.09
CA THR A 65 -3.32 -1.31 22.02
C THR A 65 -3.20 -0.80 20.59
N GLN A 66 -4.22 -0.05 20.14
CA GLN A 66 -4.21 0.59 18.81
C GLN A 66 -2.97 1.47 18.60
N GLY A 67 -2.52 2.18 19.64
CA GLY A 67 -1.30 2.99 19.56
C GLY A 67 -0.06 2.18 19.21
N ALA A 68 0.10 0.99 19.79
CA ALA A 68 1.24 0.13 19.50
C ALA A 68 1.19 -0.44 18.07
N GLN A 69 -0.01 -0.73 17.56
CA GLN A 69 -0.23 -1.16 16.17
C GLN A 69 0.23 -0.07 15.18
N PHE A 70 -0.21 1.17 15.37
CA PHE A 70 0.20 2.30 14.52
C PHE A 70 1.71 2.57 14.59
N TRP A 71 2.31 2.47 15.79
CA TRP A 71 3.76 2.61 15.94
C TRP A 71 4.53 1.54 15.18
N GLY A 72 4.09 0.28 15.23
CA GLY A 72 4.76 -0.80 14.51
C GLY A 72 4.61 -0.69 12.99
N GLU A 73 3.48 -0.19 12.50
CA GLU A 73 3.29 0.13 11.09
C GLU A 73 4.27 1.23 10.65
N LEU A 74 4.32 2.35 11.38
CA LEU A 74 5.25 3.45 11.10
C LEU A 74 6.72 3.00 11.15
N ALA A 75 7.09 2.18 12.14
CA ALA A 75 8.43 1.63 12.27
C ALA A 75 8.78 0.70 11.10
N GLY A 76 7.85 -0.17 10.70
CA GLY A 76 8.03 -1.07 9.56
C GLY A 76 8.29 -0.31 8.26
N PHE A 77 7.49 0.72 7.97
CA PHE A 77 7.69 1.57 6.80
C PHE A 77 9.00 2.36 6.86
N THR A 78 9.31 2.96 8.01
CA THR A 78 10.54 3.77 8.19
C THR A 78 11.79 2.92 8.02
N TRP A 79 11.80 1.71 8.57
CA TRP A 79 12.91 0.78 8.43
C TRP A 79 13.11 0.34 6.98
N TYR A 80 12.02 -0.03 6.30
CA TYR A 80 12.05 -0.42 4.90
C TYR A 80 12.60 0.70 4.01
N ASP A 81 12.06 1.91 4.15
CA ASP A 81 12.48 3.10 3.41
C ASP A 81 13.95 3.46 3.66
N TRP A 82 14.42 3.33 4.91
CA TRP A 82 15.85 3.53 5.22
C TRP A 82 16.75 2.54 4.46
N GLN A 83 16.35 1.27 4.34
CA GLN A 83 17.10 0.29 3.55
C GLN A 83 17.09 0.65 2.05
N LEU A 84 15.96 1.15 1.53
CA LEU A 84 15.86 1.60 0.14
C LEU A 84 16.69 2.86 -0.13
N SER A 85 16.76 3.79 0.81
CA SER A 85 17.55 5.01 0.65
C SER A 85 19.03 4.72 0.36
N ARG A 86 19.59 3.67 0.98
CA ARG A 86 20.95 3.20 0.67
C ARG A 86 21.08 2.59 -0.72
N LEU A 87 20.02 1.92 -1.18
CA LEU A 87 20.00 1.36 -2.51
C LEU A 87 19.95 2.47 -3.56
N VAL A 88 19.16 3.52 -3.34
CA VAL A 88 19.13 4.73 -4.19
C VAL A 88 20.53 5.34 -4.26
N ASP A 89 21.20 5.55 -3.12
CA ASP A 89 22.55 6.12 -3.09
C ASP A 89 23.58 5.28 -3.87
N ARG A 90 23.51 3.95 -3.72
CA ARG A 90 24.41 3.03 -4.42
C ARG A 90 24.13 2.92 -5.92
N LYS A 91 22.86 2.85 -6.30
CA LYS A 91 22.43 2.56 -7.69
C LYS A 91 22.31 3.81 -8.55
N LYS A 92 22.04 4.95 -7.94
CA LYS A 92 21.83 6.25 -8.61
C LYS A 92 20.87 6.13 -9.81
N PRO A 93 19.63 5.66 -9.60
CA PRO A 93 18.67 5.54 -10.68
C PRO A 93 18.34 6.92 -11.27
N ARG A 94 17.79 6.95 -12.49
CA ARG A 94 17.32 8.21 -13.11
C ARG A 94 16.06 8.75 -12.45
N VAL A 95 15.19 7.86 -11.96
CA VAL A 95 13.91 8.18 -11.32
C VAL A 95 13.70 7.21 -10.15
N VAL A 96 13.15 7.71 -9.04
CA VAL A 96 12.67 6.90 -7.92
C VAL A 96 11.17 7.03 -7.84
N ILE A 97 10.46 5.90 -7.97
CA ILE A 97 9.01 5.84 -7.75
C ILE A 97 8.78 5.24 -6.35
N GLY A 98 8.17 6.02 -5.46
CA GLY A 98 7.93 5.65 -4.08
C GLY A 98 6.44 5.53 -3.79
N TYR A 99 6.05 4.51 -3.03
CA TYR A 99 4.68 4.38 -2.52
C TYR A 99 4.50 5.26 -1.30
N GLU A 100 3.34 5.91 -1.18
CA GLU A 100 2.98 6.75 -0.02
C GLU A 100 3.28 6.02 1.31
N MET A 101 3.78 6.75 2.30
CA MET A 101 4.25 6.29 3.61
C MET A 101 5.60 5.59 3.64
N ALA A 102 6.17 5.20 2.50
CA ALA A 102 7.34 4.31 2.46
C ALA A 102 8.53 4.87 1.66
N CYS A 103 8.62 6.20 1.46
CA CYS A 103 9.64 6.76 0.56
C CYS A 103 10.34 8.05 1.03
N LEU A 104 10.02 8.60 2.21
CA LEU A 104 10.65 9.84 2.72
C LEU A 104 12.19 9.87 2.64
N GLN A 105 12.87 8.87 3.20
CA GLN A 105 14.34 8.81 3.22
C GLN A 105 14.89 8.54 1.82
N SER A 106 14.22 7.69 1.05
CA SER A 106 14.58 7.43 -0.35
C SER A 106 14.51 8.70 -1.19
N PHE A 107 13.47 9.51 -1.02
CA PHE A 107 13.30 10.80 -1.70
C PHE A 107 14.30 11.85 -1.23
N ARG A 108 14.59 11.92 0.08
CA ARG A 108 15.66 12.80 0.58
C ARG A 108 17.01 12.48 -0.07
N THR A 109 17.34 11.20 -0.15
CA THR A 109 18.56 10.75 -0.83
C THR A 109 18.52 11.05 -2.32
N ALA A 110 17.40 10.79 -3.01
CA ALA A 110 17.23 11.09 -4.42
C ALA A 110 17.41 12.60 -4.71
N LYS A 111 16.78 13.47 -3.91
CA LYS A 111 16.91 14.93 -4.04
C LYS A 111 18.33 15.43 -3.84
N ARG A 112 19.04 14.89 -2.85
CA ARG A 112 20.47 15.19 -2.65
C ARG A 112 21.32 14.82 -3.87
N LEU A 113 20.91 13.81 -4.63
CA LEU A 113 21.61 13.29 -5.81
C LEU A 113 21.09 13.88 -7.13
N GLY A 114 20.11 14.79 -7.10
CA GLY A 114 19.49 15.35 -8.32
C GLY A 114 18.65 14.33 -9.10
N ILE A 115 18.08 13.34 -8.42
CA ILE A 115 17.25 12.29 -9.01
C ILE A 115 15.76 12.68 -8.89
N GLU A 116 15.00 12.45 -9.96
CA GLU A 116 13.55 12.70 -10.01
C GLU A 116 12.77 11.77 -9.07
N CYS A 117 11.82 12.32 -8.31
CA CYS A 117 10.99 11.62 -7.35
C CYS A 117 9.54 11.58 -7.83
N VAL A 118 8.97 10.38 -7.96
CA VAL A 118 7.54 10.19 -8.28
C VAL A 118 6.85 9.51 -7.11
N LEU A 119 5.82 10.16 -6.55
CA LEU A 119 5.03 9.62 -5.46
C LEU A 119 3.78 8.91 -5.99
N ASP A 120 3.67 7.60 -5.75
CA ASP A 120 2.42 6.86 -5.92
C ASP A 120 1.51 7.11 -4.70
N ALA A 121 0.61 8.08 -4.87
CA ALA A 121 -0.35 8.54 -3.89
C ALA A 121 -1.58 7.64 -3.88
N ALA A 122 -1.42 6.45 -3.32
CA ALA A 122 -2.43 5.37 -3.33
C ALA A 122 -3.73 5.68 -2.58
N ALA A 123 -3.80 6.78 -1.85
CA ALA A 123 -4.98 7.26 -1.15
C ALA A 123 -5.16 8.77 -1.32
N CYS A 124 -6.37 9.27 -1.03
CA CYS A 124 -6.64 10.70 -1.00
C CYS A 124 -5.76 11.42 0.03
N HIS A 125 -5.55 12.72 -0.15
CA HIS A 125 -4.84 13.54 0.83
C HIS A 125 -5.46 13.39 2.23
N HIS A 126 -4.61 13.34 3.27
CA HIS A 126 -5.04 13.04 4.64
C HIS A 126 -6.08 14.03 5.18
N ALA A 127 -6.05 15.29 4.75
CA ALA A 127 -7.07 16.28 5.12
C ALA A 127 -8.49 15.87 4.69
N LEU A 128 -8.64 15.27 3.50
CA LEU A 128 -9.95 14.75 3.06
C LEU A 128 -10.34 13.51 3.87
N GLN A 129 -9.37 12.64 4.17
CA GLN A 129 -9.61 11.44 4.98
C GLN A 129 -10.09 11.81 6.39
N ASP A 130 -9.43 12.77 7.04
CA ASP A 130 -9.76 13.24 8.39
C ASP A 130 -11.15 13.90 8.45
N ARG A 131 -11.59 14.53 7.35
CA ARG A 131 -12.95 15.09 7.23
C ARG A 131 -14.03 14.02 7.04
N ARG A 132 -13.75 12.97 6.26
CA ARG A 132 -14.77 11.98 5.85
C ARG A 132 -14.81 10.72 6.71
N VAL A 133 -13.71 10.33 7.34
CA VAL A 133 -13.62 9.11 8.14
C VAL A 133 -13.78 9.46 9.62
N PRO A 134 -14.85 9.01 10.31
CA PRO A 134 -15.13 9.37 11.70
C PRO A 134 -14.19 8.74 12.74
N ASN A 135 -12.93 8.46 12.40
CA ASN A 135 -11.94 7.87 13.30
C ASN A 135 -11.07 8.94 13.97
N ARG A 136 -11.70 9.82 14.76
CA ARG A 136 -11.06 10.96 15.47
C ARG A 136 -9.88 10.57 16.37
N ARG A 137 -9.81 9.33 16.84
CA ARG A 137 -8.72 8.87 17.73
C ARG A 137 -7.41 8.62 16.98
N ALA A 138 -7.48 8.06 15.77
CA ALA A 138 -6.30 7.90 14.93
C ALA A 138 -5.76 9.27 14.52
N SER A 139 -6.66 10.19 14.14
CA SER A 139 -6.30 11.52 13.66
C SER A 139 -5.79 12.47 14.75
N THR A 140 -6.07 12.28 16.03
CA THR A 140 -5.53 13.14 17.11
C THR A 140 -4.34 12.55 17.87
N SER A 141 -4.04 11.27 17.64
CA SER A 141 -2.90 10.59 18.27
C SER A 141 -1.54 11.17 17.84
N ARG A 142 -0.53 11.03 18.70
CA ARG A 142 0.87 11.41 18.37
C ARG A 142 1.36 10.72 17.11
N VAL A 143 1.06 9.42 16.96
CA VAL A 143 1.47 8.65 15.77
C VAL A 143 0.74 9.14 14.53
N GLY A 144 -0.55 9.44 14.62
CA GLY A 144 -1.31 10.01 13.51
C GLY A 144 -0.74 11.34 13.02
N ARG A 145 -0.26 12.21 13.95
CA ARG A 145 0.45 13.43 13.57
C ARG A 145 1.75 13.13 12.83
N LEU A 146 2.59 12.23 13.36
CA LEU A 146 3.84 11.82 12.70
C LEU A 146 3.60 11.22 11.31
N ILE A 147 2.53 10.43 11.15
CA ILE A 147 2.12 9.86 9.85
C ILE A 147 1.79 10.98 8.85
N ARG A 148 1.02 11.99 9.25
CA ARG A 148 0.70 13.13 8.36
C ARG A 148 1.91 13.98 8.03
N GLU A 149 2.70 14.33 9.05
CA GLU A 149 3.96 15.06 8.85
C GLU A 149 4.89 14.33 7.88
N ARG A 150 4.94 13.00 7.97
CA ARG A 150 5.69 12.17 7.02
C ARG A 150 5.10 12.24 5.60
N LYS A 151 3.78 12.14 5.44
CA LYS A 151 3.11 12.26 4.13
C LYS A 151 3.34 13.63 3.51
N ASP A 152 3.21 14.70 4.29
CA ASP A 152 3.46 16.07 3.84
C ASP A 152 4.93 16.24 3.42
N ALA A 153 5.87 15.64 4.15
CA ALA A 153 7.27 15.66 3.77
C ALA A 153 7.58 14.84 2.51
N GLU A 154 6.94 13.68 2.31
CA GLU A 154 7.03 12.91 1.05
C GLU A 154 6.47 13.71 -0.13
N LEU A 155 5.33 14.35 0.06
CA LEU A 155 4.68 15.21 -0.93
C LEU A 155 5.53 16.42 -1.31
N ALA A 156 6.18 17.07 -0.35
CA ALA A 156 7.07 18.21 -0.59
C ALA A 156 8.31 17.83 -1.42
N LEU A 157 8.75 16.58 -1.32
CA LEU A 157 9.92 16.07 -2.06
C LEU A 157 9.56 15.47 -3.41
N ALA A 158 8.30 15.19 -3.72
CA ALA A 158 7.91 14.58 -4.99
C ALA A 158 7.94 15.61 -6.14
N ASP A 159 8.45 15.25 -7.31
CA ASP A 159 8.32 16.05 -8.53
C ASP A 159 6.96 15.81 -9.20
N LEU A 160 6.53 14.55 -9.17
CA LEU A 160 5.27 14.10 -9.76
C LEU A 160 4.49 13.23 -8.76
N LEU A 161 3.18 13.31 -8.80
CA LEU A 161 2.25 12.50 -8.05
C LEU A 161 1.40 11.66 -9.00
N ILE A 162 1.34 10.36 -8.74
CA ILE A 162 0.43 9.45 -9.40
C ILE A 162 -0.77 9.23 -8.48
N CYS A 163 -1.97 9.53 -8.97
CA CYS A 163 -3.23 9.41 -8.24
C CYS A 163 -4.11 8.31 -8.86
N PRO A 164 -4.76 7.43 -8.06
CA PRO A 164 -5.55 6.32 -8.59
C PRO A 164 -6.91 6.72 -9.18
N SER A 165 -7.36 7.96 -8.95
CA SER A 165 -8.67 8.45 -9.40
C SER A 165 -8.74 9.97 -9.42
N LEU A 166 -9.76 10.50 -10.10
CA LEU A 166 -10.13 11.93 -10.06
C LEU A 166 -10.39 12.41 -8.63
N LEU A 167 -11.05 11.60 -7.79
CA LEU A 167 -11.30 11.94 -6.39
C LEU A 167 -9.98 12.12 -5.61
N SER A 168 -9.01 11.23 -5.83
CA SER A 168 -7.70 11.33 -5.19
C SER A 168 -6.97 12.58 -5.68
N ALA A 169 -6.90 12.79 -7.00
CA ALA A 169 -6.26 13.98 -7.59
C ALA A 169 -6.87 15.28 -7.05
N GLN A 170 -8.20 15.39 -7.04
CA GLN A 170 -8.90 16.56 -6.49
C GLN A 170 -8.53 16.81 -5.03
N SER A 171 -8.39 15.76 -4.22
CA SER A 171 -8.01 15.93 -2.81
C SER A 171 -6.62 16.53 -2.59
N TYR A 172 -5.68 16.32 -3.52
CA TYR A 172 -4.35 16.94 -3.51
C TYR A 172 -4.38 18.36 -4.08
N LEU A 173 -5.19 18.61 -5.11
CA LEU A 173 -5.45 19.97 -5.62
C LEU A 173 -6.04 20.86 -4.51
N ASP A 174 -7.04 20.36 -3.79
CA ASP A 174 -7.67 21.05 -2.66
C ASP A 174 -6.68 21.30 -1.50
N ALA A 175 -5.60 20.51 -1.42
CA ALA A 175 -4.51 20.66 -0.46
C ALA A 175 -3.38 21.59 -0.96
N GLY A 176 -3.50 22.16 -2.17
CA GLY A 176 -2.55 23.13 -2.72
C GLY A 176 -1.43 22.53 -3.58
N VAL A 177 -1.52 21.26 -3.99
CA VAL A 177 -0.57 20.68 -4.95
C VAL A 177 -0.83 21.26 -6.33
N ALA A 178 0.24 21.70 -7.01
CA ALA A 178 0.15 22.28 -8.35
C ALA A 178 -0.39 21.25 -9.39
N PRO A 179 -1.34 21.62 -10.26
CA PRO A 179 -1.96 20.69 -11.21
C PRO A 179 -0.98 19.96 -12.12
N GLU A 180 0.08 20.63 -12.57
CA GLU A 180 1.12 20.08 -13.44
C GLU A 180 1.95 18.95 -12.80
N ARG A 181 1.90 18.84 -11.46
CA ARG A 181 2.56 17.77 -10.71
C ARG A 181 1.68 16.53 -10.53
N ILE A 182 0.44 16.52 -11.02
CA ILE A 182 -0.51 15.42 -10.78
C ILE A 182 -0.83 14.68 -12.08
N VAL A 183 -0.67 13.37 -12.05
CA VAL A 183 -1.10 12.45 -13.10
C VAL A 183 -2.09 11.44 -12.53
N ILE A 184 -3.17 11.19 -13.26
CA ILE A 184 -4.15 10.18 -12.89
C ILE A 184 -3.79 8.87 -13.59
N ASN A 185 -3.53 7.83 -12.80
CA ASN A 185 -3.31 6.46 -13.28
C ASN A 185 -4.25 5.51 -12.55
N SER A 186 -5.35 5.14 -13.19
CA SER A 186 -6.33 4.25 -12.57
C SER A 186 -5.79 2.83 -12.43
N LEU A 187 -6.17 2.17 -11.33
CA LEU A 187 -5.78 0.80 -11.06
C LEU A 187 -6.34 -0.13 -12.14
N GLY A 188 -5.48 -0.99 -12.67
CA GLY A 188 -5.86 -2.06 -13.60
C GLY A 188 -6.29 -3.34 -12.89
N VAL A 189 -6.90 -4.25 -13.66
CA VAL A 189 -7.23 -5.60 -13.22
C VAL A 189 -6.65 -6.63 -14.20
N SER A 190 -6.16 -7.75 -13.69
CA SER A 190 -5.66 -8.85 -14.52
C SER A 190 -6.83 -9.52 -15.25
N GLN A 191 -6.98 -9.26 -16.55
CA GLN A 191 -8.10 -9.79 -17.32
C GLN A 191 -8.13 -11.33 -17.33
N THR A 192 -6.97 -11.99 -17.39
CA THR A 192 -6.87 -13.47 -17.38
C THR A 192 -7.44 -14.08 -16.10
N LYS A 193 -7.16 -13.50 -14.93
CA LYS A 193 -7.68 -14.01 -13.64
C LYS A 193 -9.20 -13.83 -13.50
N PHE A 194 -9.80 -12.91 -14.25
CA PHE A 194 -11.24 -12.60 -14.17
C PHE A 194 -12.03 -13.14 -15.37
N ALA A 195 -11.38 -13.56 -16.45
CA ALA A 195 -12.02 -14.15 -17.62
C ALA A 195 -12.71 -15.49 -17.29
N ASP A 196 -12.08 -16.32 -16.46
CA ASP A 196 -12.58 -17.66 -16.11
C ASP A 196 -13.90 -17.65 -15.31
N ALA A 197 -14.25 -16.51 -14.68
CA ALA A 197 -15.45 -16.37 -13.86
C ALA A 197 -16.72 -16.05 -14.67
N ALA A 198 -16.59 -15.46 -15.87
CA ALA A 198 -17.73 -15.02 -16.68
C ALA A 198 -18.56 -16.20 -17.25
N CYS A 199 -17.97 -17.40 -17.33
CA CYS A 199 -18.59 -18.57 -17.95
C CYS A 199 -19.55 -19.36 -17.04
N ARG A 200 -19.78 -18.94 -15.78
CA ARG A 200 -20.66 -19.64 -14.82
C ARG A 200 -21.86 -18.80 -14.40
N GLN A 201 -22.67 -18.32 -15.34
CA GLN A 201 -24.00 -17.80 -15.00
C GLN A 201 -24.96 -18.97 -14.72
N ARG A 202 -25.17 -19.31 -13.44
CA ARG A 202 -26.30 -20.16 -13.04
C ARG A 202 -27.53 -19.27 -12.86
N GLY A 203 -28.63 -19.62 -13.50
CA GLY A 203 -29.89 -18.88 -13.45
C GLY A 203 -30.39 -18.69 -12.01
N GLY A 204 -30.30 -17.46 -11.51
CA GLY A 204 -30.81 -17.06 -10.20
C GLY A 204 -30.37 -15.64 -9.85
N LYS A 205 -31.29 -14.82 -9.33
CA LYS A 205 -30.96 -13.48 -8.83
C LYS A 205 -30.16 -13.65 -7.53
N SER A 206 -28.85 -13.53 -7.60
CA SER A 206 -27.97 -13.52 -6.42
C SER A 206 -27.24 -12.18 -6.34
N VAL A 207 -27.27 -11.56 -5.16
CA VAL A 207 -26.51 -10.34 -4.87
C VAL A 207 -25.32 -10.75 -4.01
N LEU A 208 -24.11 -10.67 -4.58
CA LEU A 208 -22.86 -10.95 -3.86
C LEU A 208 -22.16 -9.63 -3.55
N CYS A 209 -22.07 -9.26 -2.28
CA CYS A 209 -21.29 -8.12 -1.81
C CYS A 209 -19.92 -8.60 -1.30
N LEU A 210 -18.85 -8.31 -2.04
CA LEU A 210 -17.47 -8.57 -1.63
C LEU A 210 -16.85 -7.28 -1.11
N SER A 211 -17.00 -7.04 0.19
CA SER A 211 -16.30 -5.96 0.88
C SER A 211 -15.65 -6.47 2.16
N ARG A 212 -14.53 -5.85 2.54
CA ARG A 212 -13.93 -6.09 3.85
C ARG A 212 -14.83 -5.43 4.88
N MET A 213 -15.82 -6.17 5.40
CA MET A 213 -16.79 -5.62 6.34
C MET A 213 -16.07 -5.15 7.60
N PRO A 214 -16.34 -3.92 8.08
CA PRO A 214 -15.89 -3.49 9.39
C PRO A 214 -16.37 -4.49 10.46
N VAL A 215 -15.55 -4.76 11.47
CA VAL A 215 -15.84 -5.76 12.53
C VAL A 215 -17.20 -5.52 13.19
N TRP A 216 -17.60 -4.25 13.37
CA TRP A 216 -18.90 -3.87 13.92
C TRP A 216 -20.09 -4.16 12.98
N LEU A 217 -19.88 -4.10 11.66
CA LEU A 217 -20.91 -4.42 10.67
C LEU A 217 -21.11 -5.94 10.55
N ARG A 218 -20.04 -6.73 10.75
CA ARG A 218 -20.10 -8.20 10.90
C ARG A 218 -21.02 -8.63 12.04
N ALA A 219 -20.91 -7.99 13.20
CA ALA A 219 -21.74 -8.31 14.37
C ALA A 219 -23.24 -8.02 14.10
N ARG A 220 -23.55 -6.93 13.40
CA ARG A 220 -24.94 -6.55 13.06
C ARG A 220 -25.59 -7.46 12.03
N ILE A 221 -24.85 -7.90 11.01
CA ILE A 221 -25.41 -8.77 9.96
C ILE A 221 -25.57 -10.21 10.47
N LEU A 222 -24.67 -10.70 11.31
CA LEU A 222 -24.83 -12.02 11.93
C LEU A 222 -26.01 -12.07 12.92
N SER A 223 -26.40 -10.93 13.51
CA SER A 223 -27.57 -10.82 14.39
C SER A 223 -28.92 -10.67 13.67
N LYS A 224 -28.92 -10.41 12.35
CA LYS A 224 -30.15 -10.23 11.55
C LYS A 224 -30.02 -10.99 10.24
N THR A 225 -30.73 -12.10 10.10
CA THR A 225 -31.00 -12.75 8.82
C THR A 225 -31.68 -11.75 7.89
N LEU A 226 -30.88 -10.96 7.17
CA LEU A 226 -31.34 -9.93 6.23
C LEU A 226 -31.73 -10.64 4.94
N TYR A 227 -32.97 -11.14 4.90
CA TYR A 227 -33.66 -11.45 3.65
C TYR A 227 -34.00 -10.13 2.95
N VAL A 228 -33.17 -9.71 2.01
CA VAL A 228 -33.55 -8.68 1.04
C VAL A 228 -34.45 -9.36 0.00
N ARG A 229 -35.77 -9.26 0.20
CA ARG A 229 -36.76 -9.68 -0.79
C ARG A 229 -36.90 -8.53 -1.79
N CYS A 230 -36.26 -8.63 -2.95
CA CYS A 230 -36.54 -7.70 -4.06
C CYS A 230 -38.01 -7.84 -4.44
N ARG A 231 -38.76 -6.73 -4.39
CA ARG A 231 -40.03 -6.60 -5.12
C ARG A 231 -39.72 -6.25 -6.56
#